data_AF-A0A0R0GMX8-F1
#
_entry.id   AF-A0A0R0GMX8-F1
#
_cell.length_a   1.000
_cell.length_b   1.000
_cell.length_c   1.000
_cell.angle_alpha   90.00
_cell.angle_beta   90.00
_cell.angle_gamma   90.00
#
_symmetry.space_group_name_H-M   'P 1'
#
loop_
_entity.id
_entity.type
_entity.pdbx_description
1 polymer ?
#
loop_
_entity_poly.entity_id
_entity_poly.type
_entity_poly.pdbx_seq_one_letter_code
_entity_poly.pdbx_strand_id
1 'polypeptide(L)'
;MTRTSPRKDHSWLQYLANTSVKRKLAVWINIPELPIQLYKDEIIGRVGFTLGVMFKIDQVTSIYFLGQFARICIEIDLDKLL
;
A
#
# COMPACT_ATOMS: atom_id res chain seq x y z
N MET A 1 -9.08 58.74 -10.67
CA MET A 1 -9.76 57.42 -10.60
C MET A 1 -8.73 56.31 -10.68
N THR A 2 -8.13 55.92 -9.55
CA THR A 2 -7.13 54.85 -9.49
C THR A 2 -7.84 53.50 -9.44
N ARG A 3 -7.85 52.75 -10.55
CA ARG A 3 -8.30 51.34 -10.61
C ARG A 3 -7.35 50.50 -9.76
N THR A 4 -7.68 50.27 -8.50
CA THR A 4 -7.04 49.21 -7.71
C THR A 4 -7.50 47.88 -8.27
N SER A 5 -6.61 47.19 -9.00
CA SER A 5 -6.89 45.86 -9.53
C SER A 5 -7.03 44.88 -8.34
N PRO A 6 -8.11 44.09 -8.26
CA PRO A 6 -8.35 43.20 -7.13
C PRO A 6 -7.23 42.15 -7.09
N ARG A 7 -6.49 42.10 -5.97
CA ARG A 7 -5.54 41.02 -5.67
C ARG A 7 -6.30 39.70 -5.83
N LYS A 8 -5.85 38.86 -6.77
CA LYS A 8 -6.34 37.48 -6.85
C LYS A 8 -5.89 36.77 -5.59
N ASP A 9 -6.84 36.42 -4.74
CA ASP A 9 -6.56 35.59 -3.57
C ASP A 9 -6.14 34.20 -4.05
N HIS A 10 -4.91 33.82 -3.71
CA HIS A 10 -4.32 32.52 -4.03
C HIS A 10 -4.56 31.47 -2.94
N SER A 11 -5.46 31.73 -1.97
CA SER A 11 -5.83 30.81 -0.88
C SER A 11 -6.25 29.42 -1.38
N TRP A 12 -6.86 29.31 -2.57
CA TRP A 12 -7.23 28.04 -3.21
C TRP A 12 -6.03 27.10 -3.45
N LEU A 13 -4.81 27.63 -3.63
CA LEU A 13 -3.61 26.79 -3.80
C LEU A 13 -3.32 25.98 -2.54
N GLN A 14 -3.66 26.48 -1.35
CA GLN A 14 -3.48 25.75 -0.10
C GLN A 14 -4.45 24.57 0.01
N TYR A 15 -5.67 24.70 -0.54
CA TYR A 15 -6.59 23.57 -0.63
C TYR A 15 -6.03 22.46 -1.50
N LEU A 16 -5.43 22.78 -2.65
CA LEU A 16 -4.78 21.80 -3.53
C LEU A 16 -3.53 21.16 -2.89
N ALA A 17 -2.77 21.92 -2.10
CA ALA A 17 -1.62 21.39 -1.36
C ALA A 17 -2.07 20.46 -0.22
N ASN A 18 -3.16 20.78 0.47
CA ASN A 18 -3.69 19.99 1.58
C ASN A 18 -4.51 18.78 1.12
N THR A 19 -4.97 18.75 -0.13
CA THR A 19 -5.34 17.50 -0.78
C THR A 19 -4.07 16.73 -1.13
N SER A 20 -3.30 16.33 -0.11
CA SER A 20 -2.33 15.26 -0.30
C SER A 20 -3.18 14.04 -0.64
N VAL A 21 -3.34 13.77 -1.94
CA VAL A 21 -3.92 12.53 -2.41
C VAL A 21 -3.09 11.46 -1.73
N LYS A 22 -3.63 10.81 -0.69
CA LYS A 22 -2.91 9.73 -0.01
C LYS A 22 -2.69 8.66 -1.06
N ARG A 23 -1.46 8.57 -1.55
CA ARG A 23 -1.17 7.68 -2.67
C ARG A 23 -0.95 6.30 -2.09
N LYS A 24 -2.02 5.53 -2.01
CA LYS A 24 -1.96 4.13 -1.60
C LYS A 24 -1.84 3.22 -2.82
N LEU A 25 -1.02 2.18 -2.70
CA LEU A 25 -0.78 1.20 -3.76
C LEU A 25 -0.95 -0.21 -3.21
N ALA A 26 -1.68 -1.07 -3.92
CA ALA A 26 -1.70 -2.49 -3.66
C ALA A 26 -0.51 -3.16 -4.36
N VAL A 27 0.32 -3.88 -3.60
CA VAL A 27 1.49 -4.60 -4.13
C VAL A 27 1.47 -6.06 -3.74
N TRP A 28 2.03 -6.90 -4.60
CA TRP A 28 2.30 -8.29 -4.30
C TRP A 28 3.71 -8.45 -3.76
N ILE A 29 3.84 -9.07 -2.59
CA ILE A 29 5.13 -9.42 -1.98
C ILE A 29 5.29 -10.94 -2.07
N ASN A 30 6.43 -11.35 -2.61
CA ASN A 30 6.86 -12.74 -2.64
C ASN A 30 7.76 -12.99 -1.43
N ILE A 31 7.43 -13.98 -0.61
CA ILE A 31 8.21 -14.45 0.53
C ILE A 31 8.85 -15.78 0.10
N PRO A 32 10.10 -15.78 -0.39
CA PRO A 32 10.77 -17.00 -0.82
C PRO A 32 11.09 -17.92 0.36
N GLU A 33 11.23 -19.21 0.06
CA GLU A 33 11.73 -20.26 0.98
C GLU A 33 10.95 -20.37 2.29
N LEU A 34 9.65 -20.04 2.26
CA LEU A 34 8.80 -20.18 3.45
C LEU A 34 8.65 -21.67 3.80
N PRO A 35 9.10 -22.12 4.99
CA PRO A 35 8.95 -23.50 5.41
C PRO A 35 7.48 -23.93 5.33
N ILE A 36 7.23 -25.15 4.85
CA ILE A 36 5.87 -25.65 4.64
C ILE A 36 5.00 -25.61 5.90
N GLN A 37 5.62 -25.71 7.08
CA GLN A 37 4.94 -25.62 8.38
C GLN A 37 4.37 -24.22 8.66
N LEU A 38 4.97 -23.19 8.07
CA LEU A 38 4.53 -21.80 8.16
C LEU A 38 3.54 -21.43 7.05
N TYR A 39 3.28 -22.34 6.12
CA TYR A 39 2.32 -22.17 5.03
C TYR A 39 0.86 -22.32 5.51
N LYS A 40 0.53 -21.64 6.60
CA LYS A 40 -0.82 -21.55 7.16
C LYS A 40 -1.33 -20.13 6.95
N ASP A 41 -2.56 -20.00 6.48
CA ASP A 41 -3.18 -18.71 6.20
C ASP A 41 -3.13 -17.76 7.42
N GLU A 42 -3.23 -18.29 8.65
CA GLU A 42 -3.08 -17.50 9.88
C GLU A 42 -1.67 -16.89 10.04
N ILE A 43 -0.63 -17.67 9.75
CA ILE A 43 0.77 -17.24 9.91
C ILE A 43 1.13 -16.26 8.81
N ILE A 44 0.85 -16.62 7.55
CA ILE A 44 1.06 -15.73 6.40
C ILE A 44 0.24 -14.45 6.59
N GLY A 45 -0.98 -14.58 7.10
CA GLY A 45 -1.85 -13.46 7.40
C GLY A 45 -1.24 -12.50 8.42
N ARG A 46 -0.69 -13.03 9.52
CA ARG A 46 0.02 -12.22 10.53
C ARG A 46 1.24 -11.50 9.97
N VAL A 47 2.01 -12.17 9.11
CA VAL A 47 3.14 -11.52 8.41
C VAL A 47 2.64 -10.36 7.54
N GLY A 48 1.60 -10.58 6.73
CA GLY A 48 1.02 -9.53 5.88
C GLY A 48 0.47 -8.35 6.68
N PHE A 49 -0.24 -8.61 7.78
CA PHE A 49 -0.73 -7.55 8.67
C PHE A 49 0.39 -6.79 9.39
N THR A 50 1.52 -7.43 9.64
CA THR A 50 2.69 -6.76 10.24
C THR A 50 3.38 -5.85 9.22
N LEU A 51 3.37 -6.21 7.94
CA LEU A 51 3.96 -5.41 6.86
C LEU A 51 3.07 -4.23 6.43
N GLY A 52 1.75 -4.35 6.56
CA GLY A 52 0.82 -3.29 6.18
C GLY A 52 -0.65 -3.71 6.26
N VAL A 53 -1.52 -2.99 5.55
CA VAL A 53 -2.93 -3.39 5.44
C VAL A 53 -3.00 -4.55 4.46
N MET A 54 -3.25 -5.76 4.97
CA MET A 54 -3.32 -6.95 4.13
C MET A 54 -4.64 -7.01 3.36
N PHE A 55 -4.56 -7.22 2.05
CA PHE A 55 -5.73 -7.45 1.18
C PHE A 55 -6.04 -8.92 1.00
N LYS A 56 -5.02 -9.73 0.66
CA LYS A 56 -5.24 -11.12 0.23
C LYS A 56 -3.98 -11.99 0.30
N ILE A 57 -4.18 -13.27 0.58
CA ILE A 57 -3.17 -14.32 0.40
C ILE A 57 -3.43 -15.01 -0.95
N ASP A 58 -2.39 -15.18 -1.77
CA ASP A 58 -2.49 -15.92 -3.03
C ASP A 58 -2.42 -17.42 -2.76
N GLN A 59 -3.60 -18.01 -2.51
CA GLN A 59 -3.76 -19.45 -2.27
C GLN A 59 -3.40 -20.32 -3.49
N VAL A 60 -3.45 -19.77 -4.71
CA VAL A 60 -3.10 -20.51 -5.92
C VAL A 60 -1.61 -20.83 -5.88
N THR A 61 -0.79 -19.81 -5.61
CA THR A 61 0.66 -19.99 -5.43
C THR A 61 0.97 -21.04 -4.35
N SER A 62 0.24 -21.00 -3.24
CA SER A 62 0.39 -21.93 -2.12
C SER A 62 0.27 -23.40 -2.49
N ILE A 63 -0.66 -23.71 -3.40
CA ILE A 63 -0.96 -25.08 -3.79
C ILE A 63 0.03 -25.57 -4.85
N TYR A 64 0.43 -24.73 -5.79
CA TYR A 64 1.28 -25.14 -6.91
C TYR A 64 2.77 -25.14 -6.57
N PHE A 65 3.22 -24.22 -5.71
CA PHE A 65 4.63 -24.04 -5.40
C PHE A 65 5.04 -24.60 -4.02
N LEU A 66 4.10 -25.17 -3.24
CA LEU A 66 4.30 -25.99 -2.03
C LEU A 66 5.62 -25.75 -1.27
N GLY A 67 5.80 -24.54 -0.72
CA GLY A 67 6.98 -24.17 0.09
C GLY A 67 8.11 -23.46 -0.67
N GLN A 68 8.00 -23.21 -1.97
CA GLN A 68 8.99 -22.42 -2.71
C GLN A 68 8.87 -20.93 -2.36
N PHE A 69 7.65 -20.38 -2.34
CA PHE A 69 7.37 -19.01 -1.92
C PHE A 69 5.89 -18.82 -1.56
N ALA A 70 5.62 -17.87 -0.67
CA ALA A 70 4.27 -17.37 -0.42
C ALA A 70 4.06 -16.00 -1.06
N ARG A 71 2.84 -15.72 -1.54
CA ARG A 71 2.49 -14.42 -2.11
C ARG A 71 1.37 -13.77 -1.32
N ILE A 72 1.60 -12.53 -0.90
CA ILE A 72 0.63 -11.71 -0.18
C ILE A 72 0.43 -10.39 -0.91
N CYS A 73 -0.81 -9.91 -0.94
CA CYS A 73 -1.15 -8.58 -1.42
C CYS A 73 -1.36 -7.66 -0.21
N ILE A 74 -0.62 -6.56 -0.17
CA ILE A 74 -0.74 -5.54 0.87
C ILE A 74 -0.92 -4.15 0.27
N GLU A 75 -1.61 -3.28 1.00
CA GLU A 75 -1.65 -1.85 0.75
C GLU A 75 -0.42 -1.19 1.36
N ILE A 76 0.31 -0.41 0.56
CA ILE A 76 1.41 0.43 1.00
C ILE A 76 1.06 1.89 0.77
N ASP A 77 1.42 2.72 1.74
CA ASP A 77 1.32 4.17 1.66
C ASP A 77 2.59 4.73 1.00
N LEU A 78 2.48 5.23 -0.23
CA LEU A 78 3.63 5.77 -0.98
C LEU A 78 4.18 7.04 -0.34
N ASP A 79 3.38 7.76 0.46
CA ASP A 79 3.83 8.97 1.13
C ASP A 79 4.67 8.66 2.38
N LYS A 80 4.76 7.38 2.79
CA LYS A 80 5.67 6.89 3.83
C LYS A 80 6.94 6.22 3.28
N LEU A 81 6.99 5.97 1.98
CA LEU A 81 8.15 5.35 1.32
C LEU A 81 9.23 6.36 0.91
N LEU A 82 8.86 7.65 0.84
CA LEU A 82 9.72 8.77 0.44
C LEU A 82 10.01 9.66 1.65
#